data_AF-A0A2P2MIK1-F1
#
_entry.id   AF-A0A2P2MIK1-F1
#
_cell.length_a   1.000
_cell.length_b   1.000
_cell.length_c   1.000
_cell.angle_alpha   90.00
_cell.angle_beta   90.00
_cell.angle_gamma   90.00
#
_symmetry.space_group_name_H-M   'P 1'
#
loop_
_entity.id
_entity.type
_entity.pdbx_description
1 polymer ?
#
loop_
_entity_poly.entity_id
_entity_poly.type
_entity_poly.pdbx_seq_one_letter_code
_entity_poly.pdbx_strand_id
1 'polypeptide(L)'
;MKQIREGESQVNSIKEGSSKFSLVIDGKSLGFALDKKLENEFLELALACASIICCRSTPKHKARVTRLVKMGTGKTTLAIGDGANDVGMLQEADIGIGISGVEGMQAAMSSDYAIAQFRFLERLLLVHGHWCYRRIAMMV
;
A
#
# COMPACT_ATOMS: atom_id res chain seq x y z
N MET A 1 -16.29 -15.62 2.67
CA MET A 1 -17.42 -14.67 2.85
C MET A 1 -17.75 -14.46 4.32
N LYS A 2 -18.04 -15.50 5.12
CA LYS A 2 -18.32 -15.33 6.56
C LYS A 2 -17.22 -14.58 7.33
N GLN A 3 -15.96 -14.91 7.08
CA GLN A 3 -14.82 -14.32 7.81
C GLN A 3 -14.61 -12.81 7.59
N ILE A 4 -14.84 -12.27 6.39
CA ILE A 4 -14.71 -10.82 6.14
C ILE A 4 -15.80 -10.07 6.92
N ARG A 5 -17.05 -10.55 6.86
CA ARG A 5 -18.19 -9.98 7.57
C ARG A 5 -18.10 -10.12 9.08
N GLU A 6 -17.57 -11.24 9.56
CA GLU A 6 -17.24 -11.44 10.98
C GLU A 6 -16.17 -10.43 11.43
N GLY A 7 -15.13 -10.23 10.62
CA GLY A 7 -14.11 -9.20 10.85
C GLY A 7 -14.70 -7.80 10.90
N GLU A 8 -15.56 -7.44 9.95
CA GLU A 8 -16.27 -6.14 9.95
C GLU A 8 -17.11 -5.96 11.22
N SER A 9 -17.82 -6.99 11.67
CA SER A 9 -18.59 -6.94 12.90
C SER A 9 -17.72 -6.73 14.13
N GLN A 10 -16.54 -7.35 14.19
CA GLN A 10 -15.59 -7.19 15.30
C GLN A 10 -14.94 -5.80 15.31
N VAL A 11 -14.64 -5.26 14.13
CA VAL A 11 -14.06 -3.91 14.03
C VAL A 11 -15.10 -2.84 14.36
N ASN A 12 -16.35 -3.03 13.92
CA ASN A 12 -17.44 -2.08 14.21
C ASN A 12 -17.89 -2.11 15.67
N SER A 13 -17.87 -3.26 16.35
CA SER A 13 -18.26 -3.35 17.76
C SER A 13 -17.29 -2.66 18.73
N ILE A 14 -16.06 -2.37 18.29
CA ILE A 14 -15.04 -1.70 19.11
C ILE A 14 -14.74 -0.29 18.59
N LYS A 15 -15.53 0.28 17.67
CA LYS A 15 -15.41 1.71 17.30
C LYS A 15 -15.60 2.67 18.48
N GLU A 16 -16.14 2.19 19.60
CA GLU A 16 -16.28 2.93 20.86
C GLU A 16 -15.08 2.75 21.82
N GLY A 17 -14.13 1.87 21.52
CA GLY A 17 -12.90 1.62 22.29
C GLY A 17 -11.63 1.95 21.50
N SER A 18 -10.58 2.44 22.17
CA SER A 18 -9.29 2.81 21.57
C SER A 18 -8.47 1.64 20.97
N SER A 19 -9.07 0.46 20.75
CA SER A 19 -8.36 -0.74 20.32
C SER A 19 -8.08 -0.71 18.82
N LYS A 20 -6.81 -0.93 18.46
CA LYS A 20 -6.33 -0.97 17.07
C LYS A 20 -6.27 -2.42 16.59
N PHE A 21 -6.86 -2.70 15.43
CA PHE A 21 -6.80 -4.01 14.79
C PHE A 21 -5.72 -4.10 13.71
N SER A 22 -5.23 -5.31 13.48
CA SER A 22 -4.33 -5.63 12.38
C SER A 22 -4.88 -6.80 11.58
N LEU A 23 -4.87 -6.70 10.25
CA LEU A 23 -5.32 -7.75 9.35
C LEU A 23 -4.13 -8.51 8.78
N VAL A 24 -4.16 -9.84 8.86
CA VAL A 24 -3.17 -10.71 8.19
C VAL A 24 -3.90 -11.58 7.18
N ILE A 25 -3.45 -11.54 5.92
CA ILE A 25 -4.08 -12.29 4.82
C ILE A 25 -3.01 -12.99 3.98
N ASP A 26 -3.22 -14.26 3.65
CA ASP A 26 -2.32 -15.02 2.78
C ASP A 26 -2.67 -14.84 1.30
N GLY A 27 -1.72 -15.12 0.41
CA GLY A 27 -1.85 -14.87 -1.02
C GLY A 27 -3.03 -15.58 -1.70
N LYS A 28 -3.43 -16.77 -1.22
CA LYS A 28 -4.61 -17.47 -1.76
C LYS A 28 -5.89 -16.74 -1.36
N SER A 29 -6.05 -16.41 -0.09
CA SER A 29 -7.21 -15.67 0.41
C SER A 29 -7.27 -14.26 -0.17
N LEU A 30 -6.11 -13.61 -0.36
CA LEU A 30 -6.01 -12.31 -1.02
C LEU A 30 -6.51 -12.37 -2.47
N GLY A 31 -6.24 -13.47 -3.19
CA GLY A 31 -6.78 -13.69 -4.52
C GLY A 31 -8.31 -13.68 -4.56
N PHE A 32 -8.97 -14.32 -3.57
CA PHE A 32 -10.42 -14.30 -3.43
C PHE A 32 -10.96 -12.95 -2.97
N ALA A 33 -10.25 -12.28 -2.06
CA ALA A 33 -10.63 -10.96 -1.54
C ALA A 33 -10.56 -9.87 -2.62
N LEU A 34 -9.66 -10.01 -3.60
CA LEU A 34 -9.50 -9.12 -4.76
C LEU A 34 -10.38 -9.51 -5.96
N ASP A 35 -11.37 -10.39 -5.77
CA ASP A 35 -12.39 -10.64 -6.78
C ASP A 35 -13.43 -9.51 -6.77
N LYS A 36 -13.98 -9.16 -7.94
CA LYS A 36 -14.86 -7.98 -8.11
C LYS A 36 -16.08 -7.97 -7.18
N LYS A 37 -16.50 -9.14 -6.73
CA LYS A 37 -17.63 -9.31 -5.81
C LYS A 37 -17.30 -8.93 -4.37
N LEU A 38 -16.02 -9.02 -3.98
CA LEU A 38 -15.56 -8.90 -2.58
C LEU A 38 -14.56 -7.76 -2.38
N GLU A 39 -14.01 -7.18 -3.45
CA GLU A 39 -12.96 -6.16 -3.35
C GLU A 39 -13.39 -4.93 -2.52
N ASN A 40 -14.66 -4.54 -2.58
CA ASN A 40 -15.19 -3.44 -1.77
C ASN A 40 -15.32 -3.82 -0.28
N GLU A 41 -15.87 -4.99 0.06
CA GLU A 41 -15.93 -5.47 1.47
C GLU A 41 -14.51 -5.60 2.04
N PHE A 42 -13.57 -6.12 1.25
CA PHE A 42 -12.16 -6.21 1.65
C PHE A 42 -11.53 -4.84 1.88
N LEU A 43 -11.79 -3.86 1.00
CA LEU A 43 -11.27 -2.50 1.14
C LEU A 43 -11.79 -1.82 2.42
N GLU A 44 -13.09 -1.92 2.70
CA GLU A 44 -13.68 -1.32 3.91
C GLU A 44 -13.08 -1.93 5.19
N LEU A 45 -12.95 -3.26 5.25
CA LEU A 45 -12.30 -3.94 6.36
C LEU A 45 -10.82 -3.51 6.51
N ALA A 46 -10.11 -3.41 5.39
CA ALA A 46 -8.72 -2.98 5.34
C ALA A 46 -8.55 -1.56 5.89
N LEU A 47 -9.41 -0.62 5.48
CA LEU A 47 -9.36 0.78 5.93
C LEU A 47 -9.74 0.96 7.40
N ALA A 48 -10.51 0.03 7.96
CA ALA A 48 -10.85 0.02 9.36
C ALA A 48 -9.75 -0.56 10.27
N CYS A 49 -8.74 -1.22 9.69
CA CYS A 49 -7.59 -1.74 10.42
C CYS A 49 -6.45 -0.71 10.52
N ALA A 50 -5.68 -0.75 11.61
CA ALA A 50 -4.51 0.10 11.79
C ALA A 50 -3.30 -0.37 10.96
N SER A 51 -3.21 -1.67 10.67
CA SER A 51 -2.16 -2.22 9.81
C SER A 51 -2.63 -3.48 9.08
N ILE A 52 -2.01 -3.78 7.94
CA ILE A 52 -2.35 -4.95 7.13
C ILE A 52 -1.05 -5.65 6.70
N ILE A 53 -1.03 -6.97 6.77
CA ILE A 53 0.09 -7.81 6.33
C ILE A 53 -0.43 -8.80 5.28
N CYS A 54 0.07 -8.65 4.05
CA CYS A 54 -0.20 -9.56 2.93
C CYS A 54 0.95 -10.55 2.78
N CYS A 55 0.73 -11.81 3.17
CA CYS A 55 1.75 -12.86 3.15
C CYS A 55 1.69 -13.66 1.84
N ARG A 56 2.85 -14.08 1.29
CA ARG A 56 2.94 -14.91 0.07
C ARG A 56 2.17 -14.32 -1.13
N SER A 57 2.19 -13.01 -1.29
CA SER A 57 1.53 -12.31 -2.40
C SER A 57 2.34 -12.43 -3.69
N THR A 58 1.65 -12.56 -4.83
CA THR A 58 2.28 -12.54 -6.16
C THR A 58 2.50 -11.09 -6.60
N PRO A 59 3.40 -10.82 -7.57
CA PRO A 59 3.58 -9.47 -8.15
C PRO A 59 2.25 -8.83 -8.59
N LYS A 60 1.37 -9.64 -9.21
CA LYS A 60 0.04 -9.21 -9.63
C LYS A 60 -0.88 -8.83 -8.46
N HIS A 61 -0.79 -9.53 -7.33
CA HIS A 61 -1.55 -9.18 -6.13
C HIS A 61 -1.09 -7.83 -5.56
N LYS A 62 0.22 -7.57 -5.50
CA LYS A 62 0.77 -6.30 -4.99
C LYS A 62 0.25 -5.10 -5.81
N ALA A 63 0.31 -5.21 -7.14
CA ALA A 63 -0.23 -4.22 -8.07
C ALA A 63 -1.74 -3.99 -7.87
N ARG A 64 -2.54 -5.07 -7.79
CA ARG A 64 -3.99 -4.98 -7.60
C ARG A 64 -4.38 -4.33 -6.27
N VAL A 65 -3.72 -4.69 -5.16
CA VAL A 65 -3.98 -4.08 -3.85
C VAL A 65 -3.73 -2.58 -3.92
N THR A 66 -2.60 -2.18 -4.49
CA THR A 66 -2.22 -0.76 -4.64
C THR A 66 -3.28 -0.01 -5.44
N ARG A 67 -3.69 -0.56 -6.59
CA ARG A 67 -4.75 0.03 -7.42
C ARG A 67 -6.09 0.13 -6.69
N LEU A 68 -6.49 -0.92 -5.95
CA LEU A 68 -7.74 -0.94 -5.19
C LEU A 68 -7.75 0.17 -4.14
N VAL A 69 -6.67 0.33 -3.37
CA VAL A 69 -6.56 1.39 -2.35
C VAL A 69 -6.53 2.77 -2.99
N LYS A 70 -5.75 2.96 -4.06
CA LYS A 70 -5.65 4.23 -4.79
C LYS A 70 -7.01 4.66 -5.33
N MET A 71 -7.69 3.79 -6.08
CA MET A 71 -8.99 4.10 -6.69
C MET A 71 -10.10 4.22 -5.64
N GLY A 72 -10.08 3.36 -4.61
CA GLY A 72 -11.14 3.31 -3.61
C GLY A 72 -11.07 4.44 -2.58
N THR A 73 -9.87 4.94 -2.25
CA THR A 73 -9.72 6.05 -1.30
C THR A 73 -9.59 7.41 -1.96
N GLY A 74 -9.12 7.47 -3.22
CA GLY A 74 -8.77 8.72 -3.90
C GLY A 74 -7.59 9.47 -3.26
N LYS A 75 -6.87 8.85 -2.32
CA LYS A 75 -5.72 9.45 -1.64
C LYS A 75 -4.43 9.12 -2.40
N THR A 76 -3.42 9.97 -2.22
CA THR A 76 -2.08 9.73 -2.75
C THR A 76 -1.49 8.46 -2.12
N THR A 77 -1.09 7.53 -2.98
CA THR A 77 -0.47 6.25 -2.62
C THR A 77 1.02 6.25 -2.93
N LEU A 78 1.80 5.64 -2.05
CA LEU A 78 3.24 5.48 -2.21
C LEU A 78 3.60 4.00 -2.09
N ALA A 79 4.38 3.50 -3.03
CA ALA A 79 4.89 2.12 -3.04
C ALA A 79 6.42 2.13 -2.96
N ILE A 80 6.97 1.14 -2.24
CA ILE A 80 8.42 0.95 -2.10
C ILE A 80 8.76 -0.51 -2.38
N GLY A 81 9.82 -0.74 -3.13
CA GLY A 81 10.31 -2.09 -3.43
C GLY A 81 11.74 -2.09 -3.95
N ASP A 82 12.38 -3.25 -3.91
CA ASP A 82 13.77 -3.47 -4.29
C ASP A 82 13.90 -4.45 -5.47
N GLY A 83 12.94 -5.37 -5.62
CA GLY A 83 12.97 -6.42 -6.62
C GLY A 83 12.08 -6.21 -7.85
N ALA A 84 12.28 -7.06 -8.86
CA ALA A 84 11.43 -7.12 -10.05
C ALA A 84 9.95 -7.44 -9.73
N ASN A 85 9.70 -8.10 -8.59
CA ASN A 85 8.35 -8.44 -8.12
C ASN A 85 7.54 -7.20 -7.71
N ASP A 86 8.20 -6.08 -7.43
CA ASP A 86 7.57 -4.85 -6.97
C ASP A 86 7.34 -3.86 -8.10
N VAL A 87 7.88 -4.08 -9.29
CA VAL A 87 7.74 -3.17 -10.45
C VAL A 87 6.28 -2.84 -10.72
N GLY A 88 5.39 -3.84 -10.76
CA GLY A 88 3.97 -3.61 -10.96
C GLY A 88 3.30 -2.85 -9.81
N MET A 89 3.80 -2.99 -8.58
CA MET A 89 3.31 -2.22 -7.42
C MET A 89 3.75 -0.75 -7.50
N LEU A 90 5.02 -0.53 -7.87
CA LEU A 90 5.63 0.79 -8.01
C LEU A 90 4.95 1.61 -9.10
N GLN A 91 4.63 0.99 -10.24
CA GLN A 91 3.98 1.65 -11.38
C GLN A 91 2.49 1.95 -11.15
N GLU A 92 1.80 1.21 -10.29
CA GLU A 92 0.37 1.45 -9.99
C GLU A 92 0.17 2.57 -8.96
N ALA A 93 1.12 2.77 -8.04
CA ALA A 93 1.09 3.84 -7.05
C ALA A 93 1.18 5.23 -7.69
N ASP A 94 0.87 6.28 -6.92
CA ASP A 94 1.09 7.66 -7.37
C ASP A 94 2.56 8.07 -7.27
N ILE A 95 3.28 7.46 -6.33
CA ILE A 95 4.70 7.66 -6.10
C ILE A 95 5.36 6.28 -5.94
N GLY A 96 6.21 5.91 -6.87
CA GLY A 96 7.03 4.69 -6.81
C GLY A 96 8.44 5.01 -6.30
N ILE A 97 8.90 4.29 -5.27
CA ILE A 97 10.27 4.40 -4.75
C ILE A 97 11.00 3.06 -4.86
N GLY A 98 12.07 3.04 -5.64
CA GLY A 98 12.95 1.89 -5.78
C GLY A 98 14.07 1.93 -4.74
N ILE A 99 14.34 0.80 -4.08
CA ILE A 99 15.55 0.64 -3.28
C ILE A 99 16.64 0.06 -4.18
N SER A 100 17.72 0.82 -4.37
CA SER A 100 18.88 0.39 -5.13
C SER A 100 19.71 -0.58 -4.31
N GLY A 101 19.52 -1.89 -4.56
CA GLY A 101 20.22 -2.97 -3.88
C GLY A 101 21.07 -3.85 -4.81
N VAL A 102 21.70 -4.87 -4.22
CA VAL A 102 22.53 -5.86 -4.91
C VAL A 102 21.73 -6.91 -5.70
N GLU A 103 20.43 -7.06 -5.41
CA GLU A 103 19.58 -8.09 -6.04
C GLU A 103 19.09 -7.70 -7.45
N GLY A 104 19.31 -6.45 -7.87
CA GLY A 104 19.01 -5.96 -9.21
C GLY A 104 18.58 -4.50 -9.25
N MET A 105 18.66 -3.89 -10.44
CA MET A 105 18.28 -2.48 -10.65
C MET A 105 16.84 -2.30 -11.14
N GLN A 106 16.05 -3.37 -11.26
CA GLN A 106 14.73 -3.30 -11.92
C GLN A 106 13.74 -2.41 -11.19
N ALA A 107 13.67 -2.49 -9.86
CA ALA A 107 12.81 -1.61 -9.06
C ALA A 107 13.26 -0.15 -9.17
N ALA A 108 14.57 0.12 -9.04
CA ALA A 108 15.13 1.46 -9.15
C ALA A 108 14.87 2.10 -10.54
N MET A 109 15.04 1.33 -11.61
CA MET A 109 14.79 1.79 -12.98
C MET A 109 13.30 2.00 -13.30
N SER A 110 12.40 1.35 -12.56
CA SER A 110 10.96 1.41 -12.76
C SER A 110 10.24 2.28 -11.72
N SER A 111 10.98 3.11 -10.98
CA SER A 111 10.48 3.97 -9.90
C SER A 111 10.69 5.45 -10.21
N ASP A 112 9.91 6.32 -9.59
CA ASP A 112 10.07 7.79 -9.71
C ASP A 112 11.31 8.29 -8.96
N TYR A 113 11.58 7.69 -7.79
CA TYR A 113 12.75 7.99 -6.97
C TYR A 113 13.49 6.71 -6.60
N ALA A 114 14.82 6.72 -6.71
CA ALA A 114 15.67 5.64 -6.22
C ALA A 114 16.42 6.08 -4.96
N ILE A 115 16.36 5.26 -3.90
CA ILE A 115 17.12 5.45 -2.65
C ILE A 115 17.96 4.21 -2.35
N ALA A 116 19.11 4.36 -1.69
CA ALA A 116 19.96 3.20 -1.39
C ALA A 116 19.49 2.39 -0.18
N GLN A 117 18.79 3.01 0.77
CA GLN A 117 18.34 2.37 2.01
C GLN A 117 17.00 2.94 2.46
N PHE A 118 16.15 2.12 3.07
CA PHE A 118 14.82 2.54 3.56
C PHE A 118 14.87 3.74 4.52
N ARG A 119 15.92 3.86 5.35
CA ARG A 119 16.10 5.00 6.28
C ARG A 119 16.14 6.38 5.60
N PHE A 120 16.43 6.44 4.29
CA PHE A 120 16.42 7.71 3.56
C PHE A 120 15.01 8.18 3.18
N LEU A 121 14.01 7.30 3.28
CA LEU A 121 12.60 7.63 3.04
C LEU A 121 12.11 8.75 3.96
N GLU A 122 12.49 8.71 5.23
CA GLU A 122 12.08 9.71 6.22
C GLU A 122 12.47 11.12 5.76
N ARG A 123 13.74 11.31 5.38
CA ARG A 123 14.22 12.60 4.89
C ARG A 123 13.61 12.98 3.55
N LEU A 124 13.44 12.01 2.65
CA LEU A 124 12.79 12.23 1.35
C LEU A 124 11.36 12.77 1.51
N LEU A 125 10.56 12.20 2.41
CA LEU A 125 9.17 12.62 2.59
C LEU A 125 9.04 13.85 3.49
N LEU A 126 9.65 13.83 4.68
CA LEU A 126 9.40 14.84 5.71
C LEU A 126 10.14 16.15 5.45
N VAL A 127 11.27 16.12 4.73
CA VAL A 127 12.03 17.32 4.37
C VAL A 127 11.73 17.70 2.92
N HIS A 128 12.10 16.83 1.97
CA HIS A 128 12.00 17.19 0.55
C HIS A 128 10.54 17.22 0.07
N GLY A 129 9.72 16.23 0.44
CA GLY A 129 8.30 16.19 0.12
C GLY A 129 7.54 17.40 0.69
N HIS A 130 7.74 17.71 1.98
CA HIS A 130 7.10 18.87 2.60
C HIS A 130 7.52 20.20 1.94
N TRP A 131 8.81 20.40 1.66
CA TRP A 131 9.29 21.63 1.01
C TRP A 131 8.77 21.77 -0.42
N CYS A 132 8.80 20.69 -1.21
CA CYS A 132 8.28 20.71 -2.58
C CYS A 132 6.77 21.00 -2.59
N TYR A 133 6.00 20.34 -1.73
CA TYR A 133 4.55 20.58 -1.62
C TYR A 133 4.25 22.04 -1.30
N ARG A 134 4.89 22.62 -0.27
CA ARG A 134 4.68 24.01 0.12
C ARG A 134 5.08 25.00 -0.97
N ARG A 135 6.19 24.77 -1.67
CA ARG A 135 6.66 25.64 -2.77
C ARG A 135 5.70 25.63 -3.94
N ILE A 136 5.24 24.46 -4.36
CA ILE A 136 4.29 24.32 -5.47
C ILE A 136 2.95 24.97 -5.10
N ALA A 137 2.45 24.75 -3.88
CA ALA A 137 1.20 25.33 -3.41
C ALA A 137 1.24 26.87 -3.25
N MET A 138 2.42 27.48 -3.15
CA MET A 138 2.59 28.94 -3.11
C MET A 138 2.86 29.55 -4.50
N MET A 139 3.22 28.72 -5.49
CA MET A 139 3.52 29.17 -6.85
C MET A 139 2.27 29.23 -7.73
N VAL A 140 1.27 28.41 -7.43
CA VAL A 140 -0.06 28.39 -8.07
C VAL A 140 -1.02 29.28 -7.28
#